data_AF-V5WCN3-F1
#
_entry.id   AF-V5WCN3-F1
#
_cell.length_a   1.000
_cell.length_b   1.000
_cell.length_c   1.000
_cell.angle_alpha   90.00
_cell.angle_beta   90.00
_cell.angle_gamma   90.00
#
_symmetry.space_group_name_H-M   'P 1'
#
loop_
_entity.id
_entity.type
_entity.pdbx_description
1 polymer ?
#
loop_
_entity_poly.entity_id
_entity_poly.type
_entity_poly.pdbx_seq_one_letter_code
_entity_poly.pdbx_strand_id
1 'polypeptide(L)'
;MRKNVLRFLGVGLILMAVLFSGCSGMSKYVIKGTPEADLSAAEVYGLYPLNVLPGTMVSIKGEGFGDVPGLIYLNGQPVNEFFGWDDSTIWFRVPEEPAEQIEVQVGTSIAEDYLYLAPEGSITVRWTVDAGAVQEFADANYGDFGLDFAPEWMEPLYLKGQWVKSGESFGAKSAGWDTGSKTIMWNMPETNTWISETVFTPENQDSFKPGVMLFAFEDGDDETRNLSAFESDMAFILKQEWAAADPYGDVSSDPAVRIGDSSKFYDEKTNTIELTYPVAAE
;
A
#
# COMPACT_ATOMS: atom_id res chain seq x y z
N MET A 1 -39.68 58.55 23.08
CA MET A 1 -38.38 58.10 22.51
C MET A 1 -38.67 56.99 21.50
N ARG A 2 -39.05 57.30 20.25
CA ARG A 2 -38.19 57.45 19.06
C ARG A 2 -37.16 56.32 18.84
N LYS A 3 -37.61 55.34 18.03
CA LYS A 3 -36.99 54.65 16.88
C LYS A 3 -35.49 54.31 16.93
N ASN A 4 -35.16 53.03 16.69
CA ASN A 4 -34.34 52.51 15.58
C ASN A 4 -33.80 51.10 15.94
N VAL A 5 -33.51 50.14 15.07
CA VAL A 5 -33.89 49.77 13.70
C VAL A 5 -32.98 48.56 13.38
N LEU A 6 -33.50 47.59 12.61
CA LEU A 6 -32.77 46.60 11.77
C LEU A 6 -31.87 45.55 12.45
N ARG A 7 -32.25 44.27 12.37
CA ARG A 7 -31.84 43.27 11.34
C ARG A 7 -30.42 42.73 11.57
N PHE A 8 -30.30 41.44 11.82
CA PHE A 8 -29.59 40.53 10.91
C PHE A 8 -30.05 39.09 11.19
N LEU A 9 -31.02 38.66 10.38
CA LEU A 9 -31.37 37.27 10.17
C LEU A 9 -30.25 36.72 9.25
N GLY A 10 -29.16 36.25 9.85
CA GLY A 10 -28.07 35.59 9.15
C GLY A 10 -28.38 34.10 9.03
N VAL A 11 -29.14 33.74 8.01
CA VAL A 11 -29.29 32.36 7.55
C VAL A 11 -27.93 31.93 7.00
N GLY A 12 -27.10 31.34 7.86
CA GLY A 12 -25.90 30.62 7.45
C GLY A 12 -26.31 29.27 6.90
N LEU A 13 -26.75 29.26 5.64
CA LEU A 13 -26.93 28.04 4.87
C LEU A 13 -25.52 27.47 4.63
N ILE A 14 -25.04 26.61 5.54
CA ILE A 14 -23.84 25.82 5.32
C ILE A 14 -24.21 24.82 4.22
N LEU A 15 -23.89 25.22 2.99
CA LEU A 15 -23.96 24.38 1.81
C LEU A 15 -22.89 23.31 1.99
N MET A 16 -23.27 22.20 2.63
CA MET A 16 -22.47 20.98 2.71
C MET A 16 -22.42 20.41 1.29
N ALA A 17 -21.45 20.90 0.52
CA ALA A 17 -21.05 20.31 -0.74
C ALA A 17 -20.41 18.96 -0.39
N VAL A 18 -21.26 17.93 -0.28
CA VAL A 18 -20.82 16.54 -0.30
C VAL A 18 -20.17 16.34 -1.66
N LEU A 19 -18.84 16.41 -1.66
CA LEU A 19 -18.00 16.05 -2.78
C LEU A 19 -18.28 14.58 -3.07
N PHE A 20 -19.09 14.31 -4.09
CA PHE A 20 -19.06 13.04 -4.79
C PHE A 20 -17.71 12.96 -5.50
N SER A 21 -16.67 12.58 -4.78
CA SER A 21 -15.41 12.13 -5.35
C SER A 21 -15.68 10.84 -6.10
N GLY A 22 -16.07 11.01 -7.36
CA GLY A 22 -16.26 9.93 -8.31
C GLY A 22 -14.97 9.13 -8.45
N CYS A 23 -15.14 7.81 -8.45
CA CYS A 23 -14.16 6.76 -8.72
C CYS A 23 -13.39 7.04 -10.03
N SER A 24 -12.35 7.88 -9.98
CA SER A 24 -11.57 8.30 -11.15
C SER A 24 -10.12 8.70 -10.83
N GLY A 25 -9.65 8.43 -9.60
CA GLY A 25 -8.45 9.08 -9.05
C GLY A 25 -7.09 8.54 -9.51
N MET A 26 -6.99 7.34 -10.08
CA MET A 26 -5.67 6.72 -10.35
C MET A 26 -5.24 6.77 -11.83
N SER A 27 -6.09 7.23 -12.75
CA SER A 27 -5.78 7.27 -14.19
C SER A 27 -4.75 8.33 -14.59
N LYS A 28 -4.31 9.19 -13.67
CA LYS A 28 -3.48 10.36 -13.99
C LYS A 28 -2.00 10.00 -14.24
N TYR A 29 -1.51 8.89 -13.71
CA TYR A 29 -0.08 8.54 -13.74
C TYR A 29 0.12 7.21 -14.46
N VAL A 30 0.09 7.26 -15.79
CA VAL A 30 0.46 6.13 -16.66
C VAL A 30 1.76 6.47 -17.35
N ILE A 31 2.81 5.72 -17.02
CA ILE A 31 4.10 5.72 -17.72
C ILE A 31 4.00 4.75 -18.90
N LYS A 32 4.45 5.18 -20.07
CA LYS A 32 4.43 4.37 -21.29
C LYS A 32 5.79 3.75 -21.53
N GLY A 33 5.81 2.42 -21.60
CA GLY A 33 6.98 1.65 -22.02
C GLY A 33 7.29 1.82 -23.50
N THR A 34 8.58 1.76 -23.84
CA THR A 34 9.07 1.81 -25.22
C THR A 34 9.84 0.53 -25.58
N PRO A 35 9.71 0.02 -26.83
CA PRO A 35 10.54 -1.07 -27.32
C PRO A 35 12.01 -0.68 -27.56
N GLU A 36 12.35 0.62 -27.48
CA GLU A 36 13.71 1.14 -27.61
C GLU A 36 14.51 1.11 -26.30
N ALA A 37 13.86 0.83 -25.15
CA ALA A 37 14.57 0.67 -23.88
C ALA A 37 15.53 -0.53 -23.93
N ASP A 38 16.75 -0.34 -23.42
CA ASP A 38 17.73 -1.41 -23.30
C ASP A 38 17.53 -2.16 -21.98
N LEU A 39 16.91 -3.35 -22.08
CA LEU A 39 16.69 -4.26 -20.95
C LEU A 39 17.63 -5.47 -21.00
N SER A 40 18.77 -5.37 -21.70
CA SER A 40 19.71 -6.49 -21.85
C SER A 40 20.42 -6.88 -20.55
N ALA A 41 20.44 -5.99 -19.55
CA ALA A 41 20.99 -6.22 -18.21
C ALA A 41 19.92 -6.56 -17.17
N ALA A 42 18.64 -6.63 -17.54
CA ALA A 42 17.55 -6.83 -16.60
C ALA A 42 17.64 -8.21 -15.93
N GLU A 43 17.54 -8.25 -14.60
CA GLU A 43 17.38 -9.47 -13.81
C GLU A 43 16.18 -9.34 -12.89
N VAL A 44 15.27 -10.32 -12.93
CA VAL A 44 14.07 -10.34 -12.07
C VAL A 44 14.32 -11.22 -10.84
N TYR A 45 14.13 -10.65 -9.67
CA TYR A 45 14.37 -11.30 -8.37
C TYR A 45 13.09 -11.74 -7.67
N GLY A 46 11.95 -11.12 -7.96
CA GLY A 46 10.70 -11.50 -7.32
C GLY A 46 9.51 -10.68 -7.80
N LEU A 47 8.33 -11.22 -7.49
CA LEU A 47 7.04 -10.66 -7.82
C LEU A 47 6.22 -10.47 -6.54
N TYR A 48 5.43 -9.41 -6.47
CA TYR A 48 4.50 -9.22 -5.36
C TYR A 48 3.28 -8.36 -5.75
N PRO A 49 2.06 -8.72 -5.33
CA PRO A 49 1.69 -10.00 -4.71
C PRO A 49 1.70 -11.14 -5.74
N LEU A 50 1.81 -12.40 -5.29
CA LEU A 50 1.75 -13.57 -6.19
C LEU A 50 0.32 -13.98 -6.55
N ASN A 51 -0.63 -13.83 -5.63
CA ASN A 51 -2.06 -13.96 -5.95
C ASN A 51 -2.58 -12.62 -6.45
N VAL A 52 -3.30 -12.64 -7.56
CA VAL A 52 -3.77 -11.42 -8.23
C VAL A 52 -5.21 -11.54 -8.71
N LEU A 53 -5.91 -10.41 -8.78
CA LEU A 53 -7.18 -10.24 -9.47
C LEU A 53 -6.96 -9.31 -10.68
N PRO A 54 -7.92 -9.25 -11.63
CA PRO A 54 -7.90 -8.22 -12.66
C PRO A 54 -7.71 -6.83 -12.05
N GLY A 55 -6.77 -6.06 -12.61
CA GLY A 55 -6.45 -4.73 -12.10
C GLY A 55 -5.71 -4.72 -10.76
N THR A 56 -5.20 -5.81 -10.21
CA THR A 56 -4.29 -5.77 -9.03
C THR A 56 -2.98 -5.06 -9.39
N MET A 57 -2.48 -4.20 -8.50
CA MET A 57 -1.15 -3.62 -8.63
C MET A 57 -0.09 -4.65 -8.26
N VAL A 58 0.87 -4.87 -9.17
CA VAL A 58 1.99 -5.80 -8.98
C VAL A 58 3.29 -5.03 -9.08
N SER A 59 4.20 -5.35 -8.18
CA SER A 59 5.60 -4.94 -8.21
C SER A 59 6.48 -6.10 -8.73
N ILE A 60 7.41 -5.77 -9.61
CA ILE A 60 8.51 -6.63 -10.04
C ILE A 60 9.77 -6.06 -9.39
N LYS A 61 10.45 -6.86 -8.58
CA LYS A 61 11.74 -6.51 -7.98
C LYS A 61 12.87 -7.12 -8.80
N GLY A 62 13.94 -6.37 -9.01
CA GLY A 62 15.10 -6.82 -9.77
C GLY A 62 16.25 -5.82 -9.74
N GLU A 63 17.06 -5.86 -10.80
CA GLU A 63 18.08 -4.85 -11.13
C GLU A 63 18.27 -4.74 -12.64
N GLY A 64 18.90 -3.65 -13.10
CA GLY A 64 19.24 -3.46 -14.50
C GLY A 64 18.04 -3.17 -15.40
N PHE A 65 16.91 -2.71 -14.83
CA PHE A 65 15.75 -2.27 -15.59
C PHE A 65 15.96 -0.91 -16.28
N GLY A 66 16.94 -0.14 -15.80
CA GLY A 66 17.25 1.21 -16.26
C GLY A 66 16.15 2.24 -15.94
N ASP A 67 16.46 3.51 -16.17
CA ASP A 67 15.53 4.63 -15.92
C ASP A 67 14.57 4.89 -17.10
N VAL A 68 14.73 4.18 -18.22
CA VAL A 68 13.88 4.31 -19.40
C VAL A 68 12.87 3.16 -19.41
N PRO A 69 11.57 3.43 -19.22
CA PRO A 69 10.55 2.39 -19.17
C PRO A 69 10.51 1.54 -20.44
N GLY A 70 10.70 0.23 -20.29
CA GLY A 70 10.66 -0.72 -21.38
C GLY A 70 9.33 -1.46 -21.49
N LEU A 71 9.30 -2.52 -22.30
CA LEU A 71 8.19 -3.46 -22.34
C LEU A 71 8.45 -4.61 -21.37
N ILE A 72 7.44 -4.99 -20.62
CA ILE A 72 7.42 -6.30 -19.95
C ILE A 72 6.50 -7.24 -20.74
N TYR A 73 6.61 -8.54 -20.51
CA TYR A 73 5.76 -9.53 -21.16
C TYR A 73 5.06 -10.40 -20.11
N LEU A 74 3.75 -10.55 -20.28
CA LEU A 74 2.91 -11.45 -19.51
C LEU A 74 2.47 -12.60 -20.42
N ASN A 75 2.98 -13.81 -20.20
CA ASN A 75 2.77 -14.95 -21.11
C ASN A 75 3.08 -14.58 -22.59
N GLY A 76 4.15 -13.81 -22.81
CA GLY A 76 4.54 -13.32 -24.13
C GLY A 76 3.68 -12.18 -24.70
N GLN A 77 2.65 -11.71 -24.00
CA GLN A 77 1.89 -10.52 -24.39
C GLN A 77 2.56 -9.25 -23.83
N PRO A 78 2.85 -8.24 -24.66
CA PRO A 78 3.53 -7.03 -24.19
C PRO A 78 2.60 -6.19 -23.31
N VAL A 79 3.15 -5.71 -22.19
CA VAL A 79 2.56 -4.67 -21.34
C VAL A 79 3.43 -3.43 -21.42
N ASN A 80 2.80 -2.28 -21.63
CA ASN A 80 3.46 -1.00 -21.85
C ASN A 80 2.87 0.14 -21.00
N GLU A 81 2.09 -0.18 -19.99
CA GLU A 81 1.48 0.78 -19.05
C GLU A 81 1.94 0.47 -17.63
N PHE A 82 2.54 1.46 -16.98
CA PHE A 82 3.16 1.33 -15.66
C PHE A 82 2.76 2.49 -14.75
N PHE A 83 2.78 2.26 -13.44
CA PHE A 83 2.55 3.27 -12.40
C PHE A 83 3.88 3.86 -11.92
N GLY A 84 4.89 3.01 -11.84
CA GLY A 84 6.26 3.34 -11.46
C GLY A 84 7.24 2.48 -12.23
N TRP A 85 8.41 3.04 -12.49
CA TRP A 85 9.52 2.37 -13.12
C TRP A 85 10.81 3.00 -12.62
N ASP A 86 11.69 2.18 -12.06
CA ASP A 86 13.08 2.51 -11.77
C ASP A 86 13.98 1.30 -12.07
N ASP A 87 15.28 1.47 -11.91
CA ASP A 87 16.27 0.43 -12.23
C ASP A 87 16.09 -0.89 -11.46
N SER A 88 15.43 -0.84 -10.30
CA SER A 88 15.29 -1.97 -9.37
C SER A 88 13.84 -2.45 -9.20
N THR A 89 12.85 -1.64 -9.57
CA THR A 89 11.45 -1.94 -9.34
C THR A 89 10.54 -1.42 -10.46
N ILE A 90 9.58 -2.25 -10.86
CA ILE A 90 8.55 -1.91 -11.85
C ILE A 90 7.18 -2.13 -11.21
N TRP A 91 6.25 -1.19 -11.37
CA TRP A 91 4.86 -1.34 -10.92
C TRP A 91 3.89 -1.28 -12.09
N PHE A 92 3.03 -2.28 -12.21
CA PHE A 92 2.03 -2.38 -13.27
C PHE A 92 0.69 -2.91 -12.72
N ARG A 93 -0.36 -2.91 -13.54
CA ARG A 93 -1.65 -3.54 -13.21
C ARG A 93 -1.82 -4.82 -14.00
N VAL A 94 -2.32 -5.84 -13.33
CA VAL A 94 -2.76 -7.07 -13.99
C VAL A 94 -3.86 -6.74 -15.00
N PRO A 95 -3.80 -7.27 -16.25
CA PRO A 95 -4.83 -7.03 -17.26
C PRO A 95 -6.24 -7.43 -16.81
N GLU A 96 -7.26 -6.93 -17.50
CA GLU A 96 -8.68 -7.22 -17.21
C GLU A 96 -9.04 -8.71 -17.37
N GLU A 97 -8.37 -9.41 -18.29
CA GLU A 97 -8.58 -10.85 -18.56
C GLU A 97 -7.27 -11.61 -18.35
N PRO A 98 -6.81 -11.78 -17.10
CA PRO A 98 -5.59 -12.52 -16.80
C PRO A 98 -5.76 -14.02 -17.02
N ALA A 99 -4.69 -14.69 -17.42
CA ALA A 99 -4.63 -16.15 -17.40
C ALA A 99 -4.59 -16.68 -15.96
N GLU A 100 -4.95 -17.96 -15.76
CA GLU A 100 -4.88 -18.61 -14.43
C GLU A 100 -3.47 -18.57 -13.83
N GLN A 101 -2.46 -18.67 -14.69
CA GLN A 101 -1.04 -18.57 -14.35
C GLN A 101 -0.34 -17.64 -15.34
N ILE A 102 0.47 -16.71 -14.84
CA ILE A 102 1.11 -15.67 -15.65
C ILE A 102 2.62 -15.70 -15.43
N GLU A 103 3.37 -16.04 -16.49
CA GLU A 103 4.81 -15.85 -16.57
C GLU A 103 5.11 -14.36 -16.78
N VAL A 104 6.00 -13.80 -15.96
CA VAL A 104 6.44 -12.41 -16.05
C VAL A 104 7.86 -12.38 -16.58
N GLN A 105 8.07 -11.59 -17.64
CA GLN A 105 9.37 -11.41 -18.27
C GLN A 105 9.72 -9.93 -18.43
N VAL A 106 10.97 -9.58 -18.11
CA VAL A 106 11.57 -8.25 -18.33
C VAL A 106 12.86 -8.43 -19.12
N GLY A 107 12.94 -7.84 -20.31
CA GLY A 107 14.07 -8.09 -21.22
C GLY A 107 14.18 -9.58 -21.56
N THR A 108 15.32 -10.21 -21.25
CA THR A 108 15.52 -11.67 -21.39
C THR A 108 15.34 -12.44 -20.08
N SER A 109 15.09 -11.75 -18.96
CA SER A 109 14.92 -12.36 -17.64
C SER A 109 13.47 -12.74 -17.41
N ILE A 110 13.26 -13.99 -16.99
CA ILE A 110 11.95 -14.54 -16.62
C ILE A 110 11.95 -14.70 -15.10
N ALA A 111 10.89 -14.25 -14.45
CA ALA A 111 10.72 -14.42 -13.01
C ALA A 111 10.70 -15.91 -12.63
N GLU A 112 11.32 -16.27 -11.49
CA GLU A 112 11.26 -17.65 -10.98
C GLU A 112 9.84 -18.05 -10.56
N ASP A 113 9.07 -17.09 -10.04
CA ASP A 113 7.67 -17.26 -9.63
C ASP A 113 6.69 -16.85 -10.74
N TYR A 114 5.47 -17.36 -10.63
CA TYR A 114 4.33 -16.95 -11.46
C TYR A 114 3.37 -16.08 -10.66
N LEU A 115 2.61 -15.24 -11.35
CA LEU A 115 1.37 -14.70 -10.79
C LEU A 115 0.24 -15.72 -10.99
N TYR A 116 -0.60 -15.87 -9.97
CA TYR A 116 -1.74 -16.78 -9.96
C TYR A 116 -3.03 -16.00 -9.85
N LEU A 117 -3.98 -16.29 -10.73
CA LEU A 117 -5.32 -15.73 -10.63
C LEU A 117 -5.96 -16.24 -9.34
N ALA A 118 -6.29 -15.31 -8.46
CA ALA A 118 -6.89 -15.63 -7.17
C ALA A 118 -8.30 -16.22 -7.37
N PRO A 119 -8.69 -17.23 -6.58
CA PRO A 119 -10.01 -17.85 -6.68
C PRO A 119 -11.14 -16.87 -6.34
N GLU A 120 -12.37 -17.23 -6.73
CA GLU A 120 -13.56 -16.48 -6.37
C GLU A 120 -13.67 -16.28 -4.84
N GLY A 121 -14.14 -15.11 -4.42
CA GLY A 121 -14.22 -14.73 -3.00
C GLY A 121 -12.92 -14.21 -2.40
N SER A 122 -11.82 -14.13 -3.18
CA SER A 122 -10.60 -13.44 -2.75
C SER A 122 -10.83 -11.93 -2.57
N ILE A 123 -10.18 -11.31 -1.59
CA ILE A 123 -10.34 -9.88 -1.27
C ILE A 123 -9.02 -9.16 -1.52
N THR A 124 -9.08 -7.96 -2.12
CA THR A 124 -7.91 -7.08 -2.19
C THR A 124 -7.82 -6.25 -0.92
N VAL A 125 -6.65 -6.14 -0.31
CA VAL A 125 -6.35 -5.13 0.71
C VAL A 125 -5.44 -4.11 0.08
N ARG A 126 -5.84 -2.84 0.14
CA ARG A 126 -5.05 -1.70 -0.34
C ARG A 126 -4.62 -0.86 0.84
N TRP A 127 -3.31 -0.60 0.93
CA TRP A 127 -2.74 0.35 1.88
C TRP A 127 -2.36 1.61 1.14
N THR A 128 -2.78 2.76 1.66
CA THR A 128 -2.44 4.09 1.18
C THR A 128 -1.90 4.89 2.36
N VAL A 129 -0.65 5.37 2.29
CA VAL A 129 0.00 6.13 3.36
C VAL A 129 0.46 7.47 2.80
N ASP A 130 -0.09 8.57 3.30
CA ASP A 130 0.44 9.91 3.06
C ASP A 130 1.57 10.19 4.06
N ALA A 131 2.80 9.84 3.68
CA ALA A 131 4.01 10.02 4.49
C ALA A 131 4.25 11.49 4.86
N GLY A 132 3.83 12.43 4.00
CA GLY A 132 3.93 13.85 4.28
C GLY A 132 3.00 14.28 5.41
N ALA A 133 1.73 13.86 5.34
CA ALA A 133 0.78 14.12 6.41
C ALA A 133 1.16 13.37 7.71
N VAL A 134 1.78 12.20 7.61
CA VAL A 134 2.35 11.49 8.78
C VAL A 134 3.47 12.31 9.41
N GLN A 135 4.39 12.85 8.60
CA GLN A 135 5.47 13.72 9.08
C GLN A 135 4.91 14.99 9.74
N GLU A 136 3.95 15.67 9.12
CA GLU A 136 3.32 16.86 9.71
C GLU A 136 2.67 16.56 11.08
N PHE A 137 1.99 15.40 11.18
CA PHE A 137 1.43 14.95 12.44
C PHE A 137 2.53 14.64 13.47
N ALA A 138 3.62 14.00 13.06
CA ALA A 138 4.77 13.73 13.92
C ALA A 138 5.38 15.03 14.46
N ASP A 139 5.65 15.99 13.58
CA ASP A 139 6.23 17.29 13.92
C ASP A 139 5.34 18.07 14.91
N ALA A 140 4.02 17.90 14.83
CA ALA A 140 3.07 18.55 15.74
C ALA A 140 2.99 17.89 17.13
N ASN A 141 3.26 16.58 17.22
CA ASN A 141 2.95 15.77 18.41
C ASN A 141 4.16 15.03 19.02
N TYR A 142 5.37 15.15 18.47
CA TYR A 142 6.56 14.41 18.93
C TYR A 142 6.86 14.59 20.43
N GLY A 143 6.60 15.79 20.96
CA GLY A 143 6.75 16.05 22.41
C GLY A 143 5.76 15.25 23.27
N ASP A 144 4.54 15.01 22.78
CA ASP A 144 3.53 14.20 23.47
C ASP A 144 3.90 12.70 23.44
N PHE A 145 4.69 12.30 22.45
CA PHE A 145 5.29 10.98 22.35
C PHE A 145 6.57 10.81 23.18
N GLY A 146 7.02 11.86 23.88
CA GLY A 146 8.23 11.83 24.70
C GLY A 146 9.53 11.89 23.88
N LEU A 147 9.45 12.39 22.65
CA LEU A 147 10.60 12.56 21.75
C LEU A 147 11.13 14.00 21.81
N ASP A 148 12.42 14.18 21.56
CA ASP A 148 13.07 15.51 21.53
C ASP A 148 12.98 16.19 20.16
N PHE A 149 12.76 15.41 19.10
CA PHE A 149 12.52 15.84 17.73
C PHE A 149 11.71 14.77 17.00
N ALA A 150 10.88 15.16 16.04
CA ALA A 150 10.32 14.22 15.09
C ALA A 150 11.42 13.80 14.11
N PRO A 151 11.71 12.51 13.92
CA PRO A 151 12.62 12.10 12.85
C PRO A 151 11.97 12.37 11.50
N GLU A 152 12.80 12.69 10.51
CA GLU A 152 12.35 12.85 9.14
C GLU A 152 12.23 11.48 8.48
N TRP A 153 11.05 11.13 7.98
CA TRP A 153 10.87 9.93 7.18
C TRP A 153 11.81 9.91 5.95
N MET A 154 12.33 8.72 5.57
CA MET A 154 13.19 8.53 4.41
C MET A 154 12.64 7.53 3.39
N GLU A 155 12.79 7.84 2.11
CA GLU A 155 12.46 6.89 1.04
C GLU A 155 13.43 5.71 0.99
N PRO A 156 12.96 4.51 0.59
CA PRO A 156 11.59 4.17 0.23
C PRO A 156 10.74 3.73 1.43
N LEU A 157 9.41 3.72 1.28
CA LEU A 157 8.49 3.13 2.27
C LEU A 157 8.21 1.65 1.98
N TYR A 158 8.22 0.83 3.01
CA TYR A 158 7.93 -0.59 2.96
C TYR A 158 6.71 -0.95 3.82
N LEU A 159 5.93 -1.91 3.35
CA LEU A 159 4.90 -2.60 4.10
C LEU A 159 5.45 -3.92 4.65
N LYS A 160 5.24 -4.17 5.94
CA LYS A 160 5.50 -5.43 6.63
C LYS A 160 4.19 -5.98 7.19
N GLY A 161 4.00 -7.29 7.12
CA GLY A 161 2.75 -7.90 7.56
C GLY A 161 2.93 -9.33 8.05
N GLN A 162 1.99 -9.76 8.91
CA GLN A 162 1.79 -11.18 9.19
C GLN A 162 1.11 -11.84 7.99
N TRP A 163 1.88 -12.12 6.93
CA TRP A 163 1.38 -12.90 5.80
C TRP A 163 1.29 -14.37 6.24
N VAL A 164 0.10 -14.99 6.17
CA VAL A 164 -0.05 -16.36 6.68
C VAL A 164 0.60 -17.37 5.73
N LYS A 165 1.45 -18.21 6.33
CA LYS A 165 2.05 -19.42 5.77
C LYS A 165 1.15 -20.65 5.99
N SER A 166 0.82 -21.37 4.93
CA SER A 166 0.62 -22.82 4.94
C SER A 166 1.42 -23.45 3.79
N GLY A 167 2.62 -23.95 4.09
CA GLY A 167 3.39 -24.87 3.22
C GLY A 167 4.10 -24.28 2.00
N GLU A 168 5.38 -23.90 2.20
CA GLU A 168 6.44 -23.74 1.18
C GLU A 168 6.65 -22.38 0.45
N SER A 169 6.54 -21.26 1.21
CA SER A 169 7.09 -19.87 0.96
C SER A 169 6.17 -18.95 0.14
N PHE A 170 5.87 -17.68 0.49
CA PHE A 170 6.62 -16.62 1.20
C PHE A 170 5.89 -16.01 2.42
N GLY A 171 6.67 -15.43 3.34
CA GLY A 171 6.23 -14.69 4.55
C GLY A 171 6.44 -15.47 5.85
N ALA A 172 7.59 -15.30 6.51
CA ALA A 172 8.01 -16.10 7.67
C ALA A 172 7.14 -15.87 8.92
N LYS A 173 6.19 -16.78 9.19
CA LYS A 173 5.70 -17.01 10.56
C LYS A 173 6.73 -17.83 11.35
N SER A 174 7.88 -17.23 11.68
CA SER A 174 8.74 -17.66 12.81
C SER A 174 9.96 -16.76 12.97
N ALA A 175 10.08 -16.13 14.16
CA ALA A 175 11.21 -15.35 14.69
C ALA A 175 11.20 -13.82 14.44
N GLY A 176 10.26 -13.12 15.09
CA GLY A 176 10.30 -11.67 15.24
C GLY A 176 9.93 -10.90 13.98
N TRP A 177 9.34 -9.72 14.16
CA TRP A 177 9.03 -8.80 13.09
C TRP A 177 10.25 -8.37 12.24
N ASP A 178 11.45 -8.55 12.79
CA ASP A 178 12.73 -8.13 12.22
C ASP A 178 13.25 -9.05 11.10
N THR A 179 12.64 -10.24 10.91
CA THR A 179 13.01 -11.17 9.83
C THR A 179 11.93 -11.35 8.76
N GLY A 180 10.82 -10.60 8.88
CA GLY A 180 9.68 -10.70 7.97
C GLY A 180 9.98 -10.12 6.58
N SER A 181 9.35 -10.70 5.56
CA SER A 181 9.35 -10.16 4.20
C SER A 181 8.75 -8.75 4.19
N LYS A 182 9.50 -7.78 3.65
CA LYS A 182 9.04 -6.41 3.41
C LYS A 182 8.74 -6.21 1.93
N THR A 183 7.66 -5.49 1.64
CA THR A 183 7.29 -5.13 0.28
C THR A 183 7.46 -3.64 0.11
N ILE A 184 8.17 -3.21 -0.94
CA ILE A 184 8.28 -1.81 -1.30
C ILE A 184 6.91 -1.27 -1.75
N MET A 185 6.52 -0.13 -1.20
CA MET A 185 5.32 0.58 -1.63
C MET A 185 5.66 1.48 -2.83
N TRP A 186 4.68 1.69 -3.70
CA TRP A 186 4.84 2.63 -4.81
C TRP A 186 4.60 4.07 -4.33
N ASN A 187 5.57 4.97 -4.52
CA ASN A 187 5.36 6.40 -4.30
C ASN A 187 4.61 7.01 -5.50
N MET A 188 3.44 7.57 -5.24
CA MET A 188 2.66 8.25 -6.27
C MET A 188 3.39 9.54 -6.70
N PRO A 189 3.61 9.76 -8.01
CA PRO A 189 4.35 10.92 -8.49
C PRO A 189 3.79 12.25 -8.01
N GLU A 190 4.70 13.16 -7.64
CA GLU A 190 4.40 14.52 -7.16
C GLU A 190 3.64 14.57 -5.83
N THR A 191 3.55 13.46 -5.09
CA THR A 191 2.96 13.42 -3.76
C THR A 191 3.88 12.69 -2.77
N ASN A 192 3.50 12.68 -1.49
CA ASN A 192 4.12 11.84 -0.47
C ASN A 192 3.24 10.60 -0.19
N THR A 193 2.47 10.15 -1.17
CA THR A 193 1.47 9.09 -0.98
C THR A 193 2.00 7.77 -1.50
N TRP A 194 2.10 6.80 -0.60
CA TRP A 194 2.63 5.48 -0.86
C TRP A 194 1.49 4.46 -0.92
N ILE A 195 1.52 3.59 -1.92
CA ILE A 195 0.46 2.61 -2.15
C ILE A 195 1.04 1.19 -2.23
N SER A 196 0.34 0.22 -1.64
CA SER A 196 0.58 -1.21 -1.85
C SER A 196 -0.73 -1.97 -1.89
N GLU A 197 -0.75 -3.11 -2.56
CA GLU A 197 -1.91 -3.99 -2.66
C GLU A 197 -1.52 -5.44 -2.38
N THR A 198 -2.44 -6.22 -1.82
CA THR A 198 -2.32 -7.67 -1.69
C THR A 198 -3.67 -8.33 -1.83
N VAL A 199 -3.71 -9.48 -2.50
CA VAL A 199 -4.92 -10.30 -2.60
C VAL A 199 -4.87 -11.43 -1.60
N PHE A 200 -5.92 -11.55 -0.77
CA PHE A 200 -6.11 -12.62 0.19
C PHE A 200 -7.15 -13.61 -0.33
N THR A 201 -6.71 -14.83 -0.61
CA THR A 201 -7.61 -15.93 -0.97
C THR A 201 -8.55 -16.28 0.18
N PRO A 202 -9.69 -16.97 -0.06
CA PRO A 202 -10.57 -17.44 1.01
C PRO A 202 -9.82 -18.27 2.07
N GLU A 203 -8.85 -19.10 1.66
CA GLU A 203 -8.00 -19.85 2.61
C GLU A 203 -7.18 -18.90 3.48
N ASN A 204 -6.56 -17.85 2.90
CA ASN A 204 -5.82 -16.86 3.68
C ASN A 204 -6.76 -16.10 4.63
N GLN A 205 -7.95 -15.71 4.18
CA GLN A 205 -8.96 -15.04 5.01
C GLN A 205 -9.36 -15.92 6.21
N ASP A 206 -9.62 -17.20 5.98
CA ASP A 206 -10.00 -18.15 7.04
C ASP A 206 -8.88 -18.36 8.06
N SER A 207 -7.62 -18.31 7.61
CA SER A 207 -6.47 -18.42 8.51
C SER A 207 -6.34 -17.28 9.52
N PHE A 208 -6.97 -16.14 9.25
CA PHE A 208 -7.08 -15.01 10.18
C PHE A 208 -8.34 -15.07 11.03
N LYS A 209 -9.30 -15.98 10.82
CA LYS A 209 -10.52 -16.04 11.65
C LYS A 209 -10.26 -16.73 13.00
N PRO A 210 -10.74 -16.19 14.14
CA PRO A 210 -11.47 -14.92 14.33
C PRO A 210 -10.54 -13.74 14.70
N GLY A 211 -9.24 -13.85 14.46
CA GLY A 211 -8.26 -12.82 14.76
C GLY A 211 -8.25 -11.64 13.78
N VAL A 212 -7.16 -10.88 13.88
CA VAL A 212 -6.82 -9.75 13.03
C VAL A 212 -5.45 -10.02 12.41
N MET A 213 -5.21 -9.45 11.23
CA MET A 213 -3.89 -9.40 10.65
C MET A 213 -3.17 -8.16 11.18
N LEU A 214 -1.95 -8.35 11.68
CA LEU A 214 -1.06 -7.25 12.07
C LEU A 214 -0.16 -6.86 10.91
N PHE A 215 0.11 -5.55 10.80
CA PHE A 215 1.04 -5.00 9.82
C PHE A 215 1.77 -3.77 10.39
N ALA A 216 2.85 -3.38 9.74
CA ALA A 216 3.69 -2.24 10.10
C ALA A 216 4.30 -1.63 8.83
N PHE A 217 4.87 -0.43 8.97
CA PHE A 217 5.59 0.28 7.91
C PHE A 217 7.02 0.51 8.35
N GLU A 218 7.93 0.45 7.39
CA GLU A 218 9.36 0.69 7.58
C GLU A 218 9.81 1.68 6.52
N ASP A 219 10.63 2.65 6.87
CA ASP A 219 11.20 3.61 5.94
C ASP A 219 12.59 3.16 5.46
N GLY A 220 13.24 3.97 4.62
CA GLY A 220 14.55 3.65 4.05
C GLY A 220 15.72 3.83 5.02
N ASP A 221 15.49 4.27 6.27
CA ASP A 221 16.54 4.53 7.25
C ASP A 221 16.94 3.25 8.01
N ASP A 222 17.64 2.34 7.34
CA ASP A 222 18.14 1.10 7.96
C ASP A 222 19.49 1.27 8.68
N GLU A 223 20.23 2.35 8.40
CA GLU A 223 21.61 2.52 8.89
C GLU A 223 21.78 3.53 10.03
N THR A 224 21.02 4.63 10.06
CA THR A 224 21.39 5.76 10.95
C THR A 224 20.74 5.70 12.33
N ARG A 225 19.59 5.05 12.42
CA ARG A 225 18.80 5.05 13.65
C ARG A 225 19.15 3.92 14.61
N ASN A 226 19.71 2.79 14.13
CA ASN A 226 19.89 1.59 14.97
C ASN A 226 18.57 1.16 15.68
N LEU A 227 17.45 1.63 15.13
CA LEU A 227 16.11 1.35 15.58
C LEU A 227 15.65 0.15 14.76
N SER A 228 15.07 -0.86 15.41
CA SER A 228 14.31 -1.88 14.70
C SER A 228 13.27 -1.20 13.80
N ALA A 229 12.78 -1.88 12.76
CA ALA A 229 11.75 -1.32 11.88
C ALA A 229 10.49 -0.83 12.63
N PHE A 230 10.28 -1.32 13.86
CA PHE A 230 9.23 -0.92 14.80
C PHE A 230 9.52 0.35 15.60
N GLU A 231 10.77 0.78 15.61
CA GLU A 231 11.28 1.87 16.40
C GLU A 231 11.58 3.11 15.55
N SER A 232 11.36 3.09 14.21
CA SER A 232 11.25 4.37 13.51
C SER A 232 10.09 5.14 14.15
N ASP A 233 10.29 6.40 14.56
CA ASP A 233 9.21 7.08 15.29
C ASP A 233 7.98 7.30 14.40
N MET A 234 8.14 7.30 13.07
CA MET A 234 7.03 7.20 12.13
C MET A 234 6.24 5.90 12.35
N ALA A 235 6.89 4.74 12.45
CA ALA A 235 6.22 3.49 12.78
C ALA A 235 5.54 3.58 14.15
N PHE A 236 6.16 4.21 15.15
CA PHE A 236 5.55 4.41 16.47
C PHE A 236 4.29 5.28 16.43
N ILE A 237 4.31 6.36 15.66
CA ILE A 237 3.19 7.29 15.49
C ILE A 237 2.05 6.64 14.71
N LEU A 238 2.37 6.02 13.56
CA LEU A 238 1.43 5.21 12.79
C LEU A 238 0.76 4.17 13.69
N LYS A 239 1.57 3.50 14.50
CA LYS A 239 1.15 2.47 15.44
C LYS A 239 0.18 3.01 16.50
N GLN A 240 0.52 4.11 17.17
CA GLN A 240 -0.35 4.71 18.19
C GLN A 240 -1.68 5.20 17.62
N GLU A 241 -1.65 5.94 16.50
CA GLU A 241 -2.85 6.51 15.90
C GLU A 241 -3.75 5.43 15.29
N TRP A 242 -3.18 4.41 14.64
CA TRP A 242 -3.99 3.29 14.17
C TRP A 242 -4.55 2.45 15.30
N ALA A 243 -3.78 2.21 16.37
CA ALA A 243 -4.32 1.52 17.54
C ALA A 243 -5.46 2.32 18.20
N ALA A 244 -5.38 3.66 18.18
CA ALA A 244 -6.46 4.53 18.66
C ALA A 244 -7.69 4.52 17.72
N ALA A 245 -7.47 4.41 16.41
CA ALA A 245 -8.53 4.30 15.40
C ALA A 245 -9.04 2.85 15.18
N ASP A 246 -8.42 1.88 15.84
CA ASP A 246 -8.71 0.45 15.71
C ASP A 246 -10.16 0.20 16.17
N PRO A 247 -11.07 -0.18 15.25
CA PRO A 247 -12.44 -0.47 15.64
C PRO A 247 -12.58 -1.72 16.52
N TYR A 248 -11.53 -2.53 16.62
CA TYR A 248 -11.57 -3.80 17.33
C TYR A 248 -11.15 -3.67 18.80
N GLY A 249 -10.60 -2.53 19.22
CA GLY A 249 -10.42 -2.13 20.63
C GLY A 249 -9.55 -3.02 21.52
N ASP A 250 -9.08 -4.17 21.03
CA ASP A 250 -8.44 -5.25 21.80
C ASP A 250 -7.03 -5.59 21.30
N VAL A 251 -6.55 -4.96 20.23
CA VAL A 251 -5.25 -5.30 19.64
C VAL A 251 -4.19 -4.41 20.29
N SER A 252 -3.44 -5.00 21.21
CA SER A 252 -2.44 -4.29 22.01
C SER A 252 -1.38 -3.67 21.09
N SER A 253 -1.50 -2.37 20.87
CA SER A 253 -0.54 -1.47 20.25
C SER A 253 -0.31 -1.58 18.75
N ASP A 254 -0.42 -2.71 18.05
CA ASP A 254 -0.06 -2.81 16.61
C ASP A 254 -1.22 -2.48 15.66
N PRO A 255 -0.97 -1.86 14.47
CA PRO A 255 -2.00 -1.71 13.44
C PRO A 255 -2.58 -3.05 13.02
N ALA A 256 -3.91 -3.13 13.04
CA ALA A 256 -4.62 -4.37 12.87
C ALA A 256 -5.84 -4.20 11.98
N VAL A 257 -6.11 -5.21 11.14
CA VAL A 257 -7.28 -5.25 10.27
C VAL A 257 -7.88 -6.65 10.26
N ARG A 258 -9.22 -6.76 10.29
CA ARG A 258 -9.88 -8.02 9.99
C ARG A 258 -9.87 -8.23 8.49
N ILE A 259 -9.32 -9.36 8.07
CA ILE A 259 -9.29 -9.75 6.68
C ILE A 259 -10.59 -10.51 6.37
N GLY A 260 -11.53 -9.85 5.70
CA GLY A 260 -12.85 -10.39 5.36
C GLY A 260 -13.92 -9.31 5.17
N ASP A 261 -15.09 -9.75 4.72
CA ASP A 261 -16.30 -8.94 4.55
C ASP A 261 -16.80 -8.27 5.84
N SER A 262 -16.45 -8.82 6.99
CA SER A 262 -16.72 -8.24 8.31
C SER A 262 -15.84 -7.03 8.68
N SER A 263 -14.89 -6.65 7.83
CA SER A 263 -14.09 -5.45 8.03
C SER A 263 -14.95 -4.18 7.89
N LYS A 264 -14.76 -3.20 8.79
CA LYS A 264 -15.44 -1.89 8.64
C LYS A 264 -14.98 -1.12 7.40
N PHE A 265 -13.82 -1.49 6.87
CA PHE A 265 -13.17 -0.88 5.72
C PHE A 265 -13.45 -1.63 4.41
N TYR A 266 -14.30 -2.67 4.45
CA TYR A 266 -14.65 -3.47 3.28
C TYR A 266 -15.66 -2.74 2.39
N ASP A 267 -15.33 -2.62 1.11
CA ASP A 267 -16.23 -2.19 0.04
C ASP A 267 -16.69 -3.42 -0.76
N GLU A 268 -17.97 -3.77 -0.60
CA GLU A 268 -18.62 -4.88 -1.30
C GLU A 268 -18.60 -4.72 -2.82
N LYS A 269 -18.59 -3.49 -3.36
CA LYS A 269 -18.65 -3.26 -4.80
C LYS A 269 -17.34 -3.59 -5.50
N THR A 270 -16.24 -3.28 -4.84
CA THR A 270 -14.88 -3.47 -5.35
C THR A 270 -14.22 -4.70 -4.74
N ASN A 271 -14.90 -5.36 -3.79
CA ASN A 271 -14.39 -6.47 -3.01
C ASN A 271 -13.00 -6.18 -2.41
N THR A 272 -12.85 -4.96 -1.89
CA THR A 272 -11.59 -4.39 -1.44
C THR A 272 -11.70 -3.87 -0.01
N ILE A 273 -10.65 -4.04 0.78
CA ILE A 273 -10.47 -3.40 2.08
C ILE A 273 -9.51 -2.22 1.89
N GLU A 274 -10.00 -1.01 2.10
CA GLU A 274 -9.24 0.23 1.89
C GLU A 274 -8.68 0.76 3.22
N LEU A 275 -7.36 0.76 3.37
CA LEU A 275 -6.66 1.25 4.55
C LEU A 275 -5.88 2.51 4.18
N THR A 276 -6.39 3.67 4.58
CA THR A 276 -5.74 4.96 4.33
C THR A 276 -5.19 5.55 5.63
N TYR A 277 -3.96 6.08 5.58
CA TYR A 277 -3.35 6.80 6.68
C TYR A 277 -2.76 8.16 6.21
N PRO A 278 -2.84 9.22 7.03
CA PRO A 278 -3.56 9.28 8.32
C PRO A 278 -5.04 9.04 8.14
N VAL A 279 -5.67 8.39 9.13
CA VAL A 279 -7.12 8.20 9.12
C VAL A 279 -7.72 9.60 9.22
N ALA A 280 -8.48 10.01 8.20
CA ALA A 280 -9.14 11.31 8.23
C ALA A 280 -9.98 11.43 9.51
N ALA A 281 -9.82 12.51 10.27
CA ALA A 281 -10.64 12.77 11.44
C ALA A 281 -12.12 12.87 11.00
N GLU A 282 -12.97 11.98 11.52
CA GLU A 282 -14.42 12.01 11.32
C GLU A 282 -15.10 13.15 12.09
#